data_AF-A0A511H5X3-F1
#
_entry.id   AF-A0A511H5X3-F1
#
_cell.length_a   1.000
_cell.length_b   1.000
_cell.length_c   1.000
_cell.angle_alpha   90.00
_cell.angle_beta   90.00
_cell.angle_gamma   90.00
#
_symmetry.space_group_name_H-M   'P 1'
#
loop_
_entity.id
_entity.type
_entity.pdbx_description
1 polymer ?
#
loop_
_entity_poly.entity_id
_entity_poly.type
_entity_poly.pdbx_seq_one_letter_code
_entity_poly.pdbx_strand_id
1 'polypeptide(L)'
;MASRTAALAAVALGVLGVGVVARLRWPDTAPALDCAAESVRIRPDGVAICGDGAVPTGAQALALGRPLDLNSATEEELALLPGVGRSLARSLVEAREEQGGFKSWDDVDAVRGVGSAKLQTLRAATALGAPPDAGPVW
;
A
#
# COMPACT_ATOMS: atom_id res chain seq x y z
N MET A 1 58.50 -13.59 -6.97
CA MET A 1 57.23 -14.15 -6.42
C MET A 1 56.41 -13.16 -5.58
N ALA A 2 56.96 -12.01 -5.13
CA ALA A 2 56.25 -11.04 -4.28
C ALA A 2 55.22 -10.10 -4.97
N SER A 3 55.11 -10.13 -6.31
CA SER A 3 54.33 -9.14 -7.08
C SER A 3 52.83 -9.46 -7.23
N ARG A 4 52.43 -10.74 -7.11
CA ARG A 4 51.04 -11.17 -7.29
C ARG A 4 50.21 -11.05 -6.01
N THR A 5 50.82 -11.26 -4.85
CA THR A 5 50.19 -11.12 -3.54
C THR A 5 49.87 -9.67 -3.20
N ALA A 6 50.76 -8.72 -3.54
CA ALA A 6 50.52 -7.30 -3.34
C ALA A 6 49.36 -6.76 -4.20
N ALA A 7 49.25 -7.21 -5.46
CA ALA A 7 48.17 -6.81 -6.35
C ALA A 7 46.80 -7.30 -5.86
N LEU A 8 46.72 -8.55 -5.36
CA LEU A 8 45.48 -9.09 -4.80
C LEU A 8 45.04 -8.35 -3.52
N ALA A 9 45.98 -7.98 -2.64
CA ALA A 9 45.67 -7.22 -1.43
C ALA A 9 45.13 -5.81 -1.71
N ALA A 10 45.69 -5.11 -2.71
CA ALA A 10 45.22 -3.79 -3.13
C ALA A 10 43.80 -3.83 -3.73
N VAL A 11 43.50 -4.85 -4.56
CA VAL A 11 42.15 -5.05 -5.10
C VAL A 11 41.15 -5.36 -3.98
N ALA A 12 41.51 -6.20 -3.01
CA ALA A 12 40.65 -6.52 -1.87
C ALA A 12 40.33 -5.30 -1.02
N LEU A 13 41.32 -4.46 -0.70
CA LEU A 13 41.12 -3.20 0.02
C LEU A 13 40.27 -2.20 -0.77
N GLY A 14 40.44 -2.12 -2.10
CA GLY A 14 39.63 -1.28 -2.97
C GLY A 14 38.16 -1.70 -2.98
N VAL A 15 37.87 -3.01 -3.09
CA VAL A 15 36.50 -3.55 -3.06
C VAL A 15 35.84 -3.34 -1.70
N LEU A 16 36.59 -3.56 -0.60
CA LEU A 16 36.10 -3.27 0.76
C LEU A 16 35.83 -1.78 0.95
N GLY A 17 36.72 -0.91 0.47
CA GLY A 17 36.54 0.54 0.50
C GLY A 17 35.29 1.00 -0.26
N VAL A 18 35.05 0.47 -1.47
CA VAL A 18 33.84 0.75 -2.26
C VAL A 18 32.58 0.26 -1.53
N GLY A 19 32.60 -0.95 -0.96
CA GLY A 19 31.48 -1.49 -0.19
C GLY A 19 31.14 -0.68 1.07
N VAL A 20 32.16 -0.20 1.80
CA VAL A 20 31.99 0.65 2.99
C VAL A 20 31.46 2.04 2.60
N VAL A 21 32.02 2.66 1.55
CA VAL A 21 31.52 3.95 1.05
C VAL A 21 30.09 3.82 0.52
N ALA A 22 29.76 2.72 -0.16
CA ALA A 22 28.40 2.46 -0.59
C ALA A 22 27.45 2.35 0.60
N ARG A 23 27.81 1.61 1.66
CA ARG A 23 26.97 1.56 2.87
C ARG A 23 26.81 2.90 3.57
N LEU A 24 27.86 3.72 3.64
CA LEU A 24 27.81 5.01 4.34
C LEU A 24 27.10 6.10 3.54
N ARG A 25 27.02 5.96 2.22
CA ARG A 25 26.48 6.98 1.31
C ARG A 25 25.10 6.66 0.79
N TRP A 26 24.65 5.40 0.89
CA TRP A 26 23.27 5.05 0.61
C TRP A 26 22.39 5.28 1.85
N PRO A 27 21.26 5.98 1.70
CA PRO A 27 20.29 6.12 2.78
C PRO A 27 19.73 4.75 3.16
N ASP A 28 19.57 4.51 4.46
CA ASP A 28 18.89 3.31 4.96
C ASP A 28 17.51 3.19 4.33
N THR A 29 17.12 1.98 3.92
CA THR A 29 15.75 1.69 3.45
C THR A 29 14.73 1.64 4.58
N ALA A 30 15.10 2.14 5.76
CA ALA A 30 14.20 2.23 6.89
C ALA A 30 13.02 3.15 6.52
N PRO A 31 11.79 2.78 6.91
CA PRO A 31 10.65 3.67 6.72
C PRO A 31 10.90 5.00 7.44
N ALA A 32 10.42 6.10 6.86
CA ALA A 32 10.57 7.43 7.44
C ALA A 32 9.84 7.63 8.78
N LEU A 33 8.96 6.69 9.15
CA LEU A 33 8.19 6.68 10.39
C LEU A 33 8.46 5.37 11.14
N ASP A 34 8.69 5.48 12.45
CA ASP A 34 9.01 4.35 13.35
C ASP A 34 7.77 3.57 13.83
N CYS A 35 6.64 3.70 13.14
CA CYS A 35 5.36 3.14 13.57
C CYS A 35 4.66 2.36 12.46
N ALA A 36 3.72 1.49 12.85
CA ALA A 36 2.95 0.69 11.91
C ALA A 36 2.07 1.58 11.01
N ALA A 37 1.82 1.18 9.77
CA ALA A 37 1.11 1.98 8.78
C ALA A 37 -0.31 2.41 9.24
N GLU A 38 -0.97 1.55 10.03
CA GLU A 38 -2.28 1.81 10.64
C GLU A 38 -2.27 2.90 11.71
N SER A 39 -1.11 3.18 12.32
CA SER A 39 -0.93 4.21 13.35
C SER A 39 -0.52 5.58 12.77
N VAL A 40 -0.31 5.65 11.46
CA VAL A 40 -0.03 6.90 10.75
C VAL A 40 -1.28 7.77 10.74
N ARG A 41 -1.10 9.05 11.07
CA ARG A 41 -2.11 10.11 11.01
C ARG A 41 -1.59 11.31 10.23
N ILE A 42 -2.51 12.12 9.71
CA ILE A 42 -2.19 13.36 8.99
C ILE A 42 -2.54 14.55 9.88
N ARG A 43 -1.57 15.44 10.09
CA ARG A 43 -1.78 16.71 10.80
C ARG A 43 -2.37 17.77 9.83
N PRO A 44 -3.03 18.84 10.31
CA PRO A 44 -3.59 19.89 9.43
C PRO A 44 -2.59 20.56 8.46
N ASP A 45 -1.28 20.48 8.70
CA ASP A 45 -0.22 20.94 7.81
C ASP A 45 0.12 19.94 6.68
N GLY A 46 -0.56 18.79 6.62
CA GLY A 46 -0.37 17.76 5.61
C GLY A 46 0.78 16.78 5.90
N VAL A 47 1.41 16.88 7.08
CA VAL A 47 2.54 16.01 7.44
C VAL A 47 2.02 14.71 8.07
N ALA A 48 2.55 13.57 7.59
CA ALA A 48 2.28 12.26 8.17
C ALA A 48 3.11 12.05 9.45
N ILE A 49 2.45 11.66 10.54
CA ILE A 49 3.06 11.41 11.85
C ILE A 49 2.54 10.13 12.49
N CYS A 50 3.29 9.61 13.46
CA CYS A 50 2.83 8.55 14.34
C CYS A 50 2.04 9.15 15.51
N GLY A 51 0.88 8.57 15.84
CA GLY A 51 0.11 8.96 17.03
C GLY A 51 -1.13 9.78 16.71
N ASP A 52 -1.28 10.97 17.31
CA ASP A 52 -2.52 11.74 17.26
C ASP A 52 -2.63 12.60 16.00
N GLY A 53 -3.78 12.53 15.32
CA GLY A 53 -4.08 13.32 14.14
C GLY A 53 -5.30 12.77 13.40
N ALA A 54 -5.59 13.34 12.22
CA ALA A 54 -6.69 12.87 11.41
C ALA A 54 -6.37 11.51 10.76
N VAL A 55 -7.38 10.65 10.64
CA VAL A 55 -7.28 9.44 9.83
C VAL A 55 -7.02 9.87 8.38
N PRO A 56 -6.03 9.30 7.68
CA PRO A 56 -5.78 9.62 6.28
C PRO A 56 -7.03 9.35 5.43
N THR A 57 -7.31 10.23 4.47
CA THR A 57 -8.32 9.95 3.43
C THR A 57 -7.90 8.77 2.56
N GLY A 58 -8.79 8.18 1.76
CA GLY A 58 -8.44 7.04 0.91
C GLY A 58 -7.30 7.36 -0.06
N ALA A 59 -7.28 8.57 -0.64
CA ALA A 59 -6.17 9.02 -1.48
C ALA A 59 -4.83 9.10 -0.72
N GLN A 60 -4.85 9.59 0.53
CA GLN A 60 -3.66 9.65 1.38
C GLN A 60 -3.22 8.26 1.83
N ALA A 61 -4.16 7.37 2.13
CA ALA A 61 -3.89 5.98 2.45
C ALA A 61 -3.20 5.25 1.29
N LEU A 62 -3.68 5.44 0.05
CA LEU A 62 -3.05 4.92 -1.15
C LEU A 62 -1.62 5.46 -1.35
N ALA A 63 -1.40 6.76 -1.12
CA ALA A 63 -0.07 7.36 -1.19
C ALA A 63 0.90 6.79 -0.14
N LEU A 64 0.37 6.35 1.00
CA LEU A 64 1.12 5.67 2.06
C LEU A 64 1.24 4.14 1.82
N GLY A 65 0.74 3.63 0.70
CA GLY A 65 0.75 2.19 0.38
C GLY A 65 -0.17 1.36 1.27
N ARG A 66 -1.18 1.98 1.88
CA ARG A 66 -2.18 1.28 2.70
C ARG A 66 -3.34 0.79 1.81
N PRO A 67 -3.85 -0.44 2.07
CA PRO A 67 -5.02 -0.92 1.37
C PRO A 67 -6.24 -0.07 1.72
N LEU A 68 -7.04 0.25 0.71
CA LEU A 68 -8.32 0.94 0.88
C LEU A 68 -9.41 -0.06 1.28
N ASP A 69 -10.33 0.31 2.15
CA ASP A 69 -11.46 -0.57 2.48
C ASP A 69 -12.54 -0.47 1.40
N LEU A 70 -12.81 -1.57 0.70
CA LEU A 70 -13.79 -1.63 -0.39
C LEU A 70 -15.23 -1.34 0.08
N ASN A 71 -15.55 -1.66 1.34
CA ASN A 71 -16.89 -1.46 1.89
C ASN A 71 -17.16 -0.02 2.33
N SER A 72 -16.12 0.80 2.53
CA SER A 72 -16.27 2.20 2.94
C SER A 72 -15.73 3.22 1.92
N ALA A 73 -14.92 2.78 0.95
CA ALA A 73 -14.37 3.63 -0.09
C ALA A 73 -15.43 4.38 -0.90
N THR A 74 -15.12 5.62 -1.27
CA THR A 74 -15.95 6.39 -2.19
C THR A 74 -15.68 6.00 -3.65
N GLU A 75 -16.59 6.39 -4.56
CA GLU A 75 -16.41 6.19 -6.00
C GLU A 75 -15.10 6.84 -6.48
N GLU A 76 -14.81 8.06 -6.00
CA GLU A 76 -13.61 8.80 -6.38
C GLU A 76 -12.33 8.10 -5.92
N GLU A 77 -12.32 7.55 -4.71
CA GLU A 77 -11.18 6.82 -4.15
C GLU A 77 -10.93 5.51 -4.91
N LEU A 78 -11.99 4.77 -5.26
CA LEU A 78 -11.88 3.57 -6.07
C LEU A 78 -11.40 3.88 -7.49
N ALA A 79 -11.80 5.02 -8.06
CA ALA A 79 -11.36 5.45 -9.38
C ALA A 79 -9.88 5.88 -9.45
N LEU A 80 -9.19 6.04 -8.30
CA LEU A 80 -7.75 6.27 -8.25
C LEU A 80 -6.95 4.97 -8.42
N LEU A 81 -7.59 3.80 -8.28
CA LEU A 81 -6.90 2.53 -8.39
C LEU A 81 -6.50 2.24 -9.84
N PRO A 82 -5.31 1.67 -10.07
CA PRO A 82 -4.83 1.40 -11.43
C PRO A 82 -5.78 0.44 -12.15
N GLY A 83 -6.29 0.84 -13.32
CA GLY A 83 -7.22 0.01 -14.10
C GLY A 83 -8.67 0.02 -13.61
N VAL A 84 -8.99 0.76 -12.54
CA VAL A 84 -10.36 1.03 -12.08
C VAL A 84 -10.75 2.43 -12.52
N GLY A 85 -11.59 2.53 -13.55
CA GLY A 85 -12.14 3.82 -13.99
C GLY A 85 -13.45 4.16 -13.28
N ARG A 86 -13.93 5.40 -13.44
CA ARG A 86 -15.21 5.88 -12.88
C ARG A 86 -16.39 4.92 -13.11
N SER A 87 -16.52 4.37 -14.33
CA SER A 87 -17.60 3.42 -14.63
C SER A 87 -17.54 2.15 -13.77
N LEU A 88 -16.34 1.62 -13.50
CA LEU A 88 -16.18 0.42 -12.69
C LEU A 88 -16.34 0.75 -11.20
N ALA A 89 -15.76 1.87 -10.76
CA ALA A 89 -15.92 2.37 -9.40
C ALA A 89 -17.40 2.55 -9.04
N ARG A 90 -18.18 3.16 -9.94
CA ARG A 90 -19.63 3.30 -9.78
C ARG A 90 -20.33 1.94 -9.68
N SER A 91 -20.03 1.00 -10.56
CA SER A 91 -20.62 -0.35 -10.49
C SER A 91 -20.25 -1.11 -9.21
N LEU A 92 -19.06 -0.89 -8.65
CA LEU A 92 -18.68 -1.44 -7.35
C LEU A 92 -19.50 -0.84 -6.21
N VAL A 93 -19.71 0.48 -6.21
CA VAL A 93 -20.54 1.15 -5.21
C VAL A 93 -22.00 0.71 -5.31
N GLU A 94 -22.58 0.68 -6.51
CA GLU A 94 -23.95 0.19 -6.74
C GLU A 94 -24.09 -1.27 -6.28
N ALA A 95 -23.17 -2.16 -6.66
CA ALA A 95 -23.19 -3.55 -6.23
C ALA A 95 -23.05 -3.70 -4.71
N ARG A 96 -22.21 -2.88 -4.07
CA ARG A 96 -22.08 -2.84 -2.60
C ARG A 96 -23.40 -2.47 -1.94
N GLU A 97 -24.10 -1.45 -2.44
CA GLU A 97 -25.39 -1.01 -1.90
C GLU A 97 -26.48 -2.07 -2.09
N GLU A 98 -26.53 -2.71 -3.25
CA GLU A 98 -27.48 -3.79 -3.55
C GLU A 98 -27.26 -5.04 -2.68
N GLN A 99 -26.00 -5.38 -2.40
CA GLN A 99 -25.62 -6.58 -1.65
C GLN A 99 -25.57 -6.35 -0.13
N GLY A 100 -25.65 -5.09 0.33
CA GLY A 100 -25.44 -4.72 1.74
C GLY A 100 -23.97 -4.82 2.17
N GLY A 101 -23.02 -4.71 1.25
CA GLY A 101 -21.59 -4.89 1.50
C GLY A 101 -21.02 -6.18 0.91
N PHE A 102 -19.74 -6.13 0.52
CA PHE A 102 -19.01 -7.30 0.03
C PHE A 102 -18.53 -8.14 1.22
N LYS A 103 -18.86 -9.44 1.22
CA LYS A 103 -18.48 -10.39 2.27
C LYS A 103 -17.29 -11.25 1.85
N SER A 104 -17.14 -11.45 0.54
CA SER A 104 -16.08 -12.23 -0.07
C SER A 104 -15.57 -11.57 -1.35
N TRP A 105 -14.39 -12.01 -1.79
CA TRP A 105 -13.86 -11.56 -3.09
C TRP A 105 -14.63 -12.14 -4.27
N ASP A 106 -15.41 -13.19 -4.07
CA ASP A 106 -16.25 -13.78 -5.10
C ASP A 106 -17.47 -12.86 -5.37
N ASP A 107 -17.98 -12.19 -4.33
CA ASP A 107 -19.01 -11.15 -4.47
C ASP A 107 -18.52 -9.97 -5.32
N VAL A 108 -17.23 -9.62 -5.16
CA VAL A 108 -16.58 -8.56 -5.96
C VAL A 108 -16.37 -9.00 -7.41
N ASP A 109 -16.01 -10.27 -7.65
CA ASP A 109 -15.83 -10.81 -9.00
C ASP A 109 -17.17 -10.89 -9.77
N ALA A 110 -18.29 -11.04 -9.05
CA ALA A 110 -19.62 -11.02 -9.64
C ALA A 110 -20.04 -9.63 -10.17
N VAL A 111 -19.32 -8.55 -9.80
CA VAL A 111 -19.64 -7.19 -10.26
C VAL A 111 -19.31 -7.02 -11.73
N ARG A 112 -20.29 -6.51 -12.50
CA ARG A 112 -20.13 -6.32 -13.94
C ARG A 112 -18.92 -5.43 -14.26
N GLY A 113 -18.01 -5.97 -15.06
CA GLY A 113 -16.81 -5.25 -15.51
C GLY A 113 -15.61 -5.42 -14.59
N VAL A 114 -15.77 -6.07 -13.43
CA VAL A 114 -14.68 -6.76 -12.73
C VAL A 114 -14.39 -8.03 -13.53
N GLY A 115 -13.11 -8.25 -13.78
CA GLY A 115 -12.61 -9.48 -14.40
C GLY A 115 -11.28 -9.82 -13.77
N SER A 116 -10.73 -10.99 -14.06
CA SER A 116 -9.56 -11.55 -13.37
C SER A 116 -8.39 -10.58 -13.16
N ALA A 117 -8.05 -9.77 -14.16
CA ALA A 117 -6.99 -8.76 -14.06
C ALA A 117 -7.35 -7.63 -13.07
N LYS A 118 -8.57 -7.10 -13.15
CA LYS A 118 -9.04 -6.02 -12.25
C LYS A 118 -9.26 -6.54 -10.83
N LEU A 119 -9.75 -7.77 -10.70
CA LEU A 119 -9.91 -8.42 -9.40
C LEU A 119 -8.56 -8.57 -8.69
N GLN A 120 -7.50 -8.95 -9.41
CA GLN A 120 -6.15 -9.00 -8.84
C GLN A 120 -5.68 -7.62 -8.39
N THR A 121 -5.91 -6.59 -9.20
CA THR A 121 -5.56 -5.22 -8.80
C THR A 121 -6.33 -4.76 -7.56
N LEU A 122 -7.63 -5.03 -7.51
CA LEU A 122 -8.47 -4.73 -6.34
C LEU A 122 -7.93 -5.48 -5.11
N ARG A 123 -7.65 -6.78 -5.21
CA ARG A 123 -7.05 -7.58 -4.12
C ARG A 123 -5.71 -7.05 -3.61
N ALA A 124 -4.90 -6.46 -4.50
CA ALA A 124 -3.61 -5.90 -4.12
C ALA A 124 -3.73 -4.53 -3.45
N ALA A 125 -4.73 -3.74 -3.83
CA ALA A 125 -4.87 -2.35 -3.39
C ALA A 125 -5.97 -2.12 -2.36
N THR A 126 -6.87 -3.07 -2.16
CA THR A 126 -8.01 -2.95 -1.26
C THR A 126 -8.12 -4.15 -0.31
N ALA A 127 -8.78 -3.91 0.81
CA ALA A 127 -9.19 -4.93 1.77
C ALA A 127 -10.71 -4.97 1.84
N LEU A 128 -11.26 -6.15 2.10
CA LEU A 128 -12.65 -6.29 2.53
C LEU A 128 -12.66 -5.92 4.02
N GLY A 129 -13.02 -4.67 4.35
CA GLY A 129 -13.28 -4.28 5.73
C GLY A 129 -14.38 -5.15 6.34
N ALA A 130 -14.53 -5.08 7.66
CA ALA A 130 -15.59 -5.82 8.35
C ALA A 130 -16.96 -5.53 7.69
N PRO A 131 -17.82 -6.54 7.44
CA PRO A 131 -19.12 -6.31 6.84
C PRO A 131 -19.91 -5.31 7.71
N PRO A 132 -20.60 -4.32 7.12
CA PRO A 132 -21.34 -3.31 7.89
C PRO A 132 -22.42 -3.92 8.81
N ASP A 133 -22.88 -5.13 8.53
CA ASP A 133 -23.88 -5.87 9.31
C ASP A 133 -23.28 -6.85 10.34
N ALA A 134 -21.95 -6.93 10.45
CA ALA A 134 -21.30 -7.65 11.54
C ALA A 134 -21.45 -6.82 12.83
N GLY A 135 -22.64 -6.83 13.40
CA GLY A 135 -22.85 -6.39 14.79
C GLY A 135 -21.83 -7.07 15.71
N PRO A 136 -21.57 -6.49 16.90
CA PRO A 136 -20.55 -7.03 17.80
C PRO A 136 -20.81 -8.52 18.04
N VAL A 137 -19.83 -9.34 17.65
CA VAL A 137 -19.76 -10.75 18.05
C VAL A 137 -19.45 -10.76 19.54
N TRP A 138 -20.50 -10.87 20.36
CA TRP A 138 -20.42 -11.09 21.81
C TRP A 138 -19.98 -12.51 22.11
#